data_AF-A0A6M1NQI2-F1
#
_entry.id   AF-A0A6M1NQI2-F1
#
_cell.length_a   1.000
_cell.length_b   1.000
_cell.length_c   1.000
_cell.angle_alpha   90.00
_cell.angle_beta   90.00
_cell.angle_gamma   90.00
#
_symmetry.space_group_name_H-M   'P 1'
#
loop_
_entity.id
_entity.type
_entity.pdbx_description
1 polymer ?
#
loop_
_entity_poly.entity_id
_entity_poly.type
_entity_poly.pdbx_seq_one_letter_code
_entity_poly.pdbx_strand_id
1 'polypeptide(L)'
;MNEIPKEERPLFVIDDKAQNLDFDINSLNPNDIESVSVFKGSSYIAEFGDNAKNGVIKIVTKKNKNKEVVIIGYKSKESDSVKVNTKGAIKEVTVTGYKK
;
A
#
# COMPACT_ATOMS: atom_id res chain seq x y z
N MET A 1 -29.88 13.64 -17.56
CA MET A 1 -28.57 12.94 -17.40
C MET A 1 -28.51 12.58 -15.93
N ASN A 2 -28.72 11.31 -15.56
CA ASN A 2 -28.72 10.93 -14.16
C ASN A 2 -27.30 10.60 -13.75
N GLU A 3 -26.66 11.49 -13.00
CA GLU A 3 -25.44 11.15 -12.28
C GLU A 3 -25.82 10.36 -11.03
N ILE A 4 -25.10 9.28 -10.78
CA ILE A 4 -25.19 8.56 -9.51
C ILE A 4 -24.73 9.53 -8.41
N PRO A 5 -25.53 9.74 -7.34
CA PRO A 5 -25.14 10.58 -6.22
C PRO A 5 -23.76 10.19 -5.72
N LYS A 6 -22.95 11.20 -5.38
CA LYS A 6 -21.58 11.01 -4.88
C LYS A 6 -21.53 10.07 -3.67
N GLU A 7 -22.60 10.07 -2.87
CA GLU A 7 -22.81 9.25 -1.68
C GLU A 7 -23.19 7.79 -1.97
N GLU A 8 -23.46 7.42 -3.22
CA GLU A 8 -23.71 6.02 -3.65
C GLU A 8 -22.51 5.41 -4.38
N ARG A 9 -21.45 6.19 -4.61
CA ARG A 9 -20.23 5.72 -5.27
C ARG A 9 -19.41 4.86 -4.29
N PRO A 10 -18.69 3.84 -4.79
CA PRO A 10 -17.76 3.09 -3.98
C PRO A 10 -16.55 3.97 -3.59
N LEU A 11 -15.95 3.66 -2.44
CA LEU A 11 -14.71 4.31 -2.01
C LEU A 11 -13.52 3.71 -2.76
N PHE A 12 -12.66 4.56 -3.33
CA PHE A 12 -11.38 4.13 -3.90
C PHE A 12 -10.29 4.15 -2.84
N VAL A 13 -9.52 3.07 -2.73
CA VAL A 13 -8.37 2.96 -1.83
C VAL A 13 -7.14 2.64 -2.67
N ILE A 14 -6.13 3.51 -2.67
CA ILE A 14 -4.88 3.31 -3.40
C ILE A 14 -3.77 3.11 -2.40
N ASP A 15 -3.06 1.99 -2.47
CA ASP A 15 -1.91 1.73 -1.60
C ASP A 15 -2.22 1.88 -0.10
N ASP A 16 -3.38 1.33 0.31
CA ASP A 16 -3.97 1.40 1.65
C ASP A 16 -4.40 2.81 2.11
N LYS A 17 -4.48 3.77 1.18
CA LYS A 17 -4.97 5.13 1.43
C LYS A 17 -6.30 5.39 0.74
N ALA A 18 -7.33 5.65 1.55
CA ALA A 18 -8.63 6.10 1.06
C ALA A 18 -8.49 7.42 0.29
N GLN A 19 -9.10 7.46 -0.89
CA GLN A 19 -9.20 8.64 -1.72
C GLN A 19 -10.48 9.41 -1.41
N ASN A 20 -10.54 10.66 -1.87
CA ASN A 20 -11.76 11.46 -1.73
C ASN A 20 -12.88 10.87 -2.61
N LEU A 21 -14.14 11.16 -2.29
CA LEU A 21 -15.31 10.71 -3.05
C LEU A 21 -15.37 11.31 -4.48
N ASP A 22 -14.66 12.42 -4.72
CA ASP A 22 -14.48 13.02 -6.05
C ASP A 22 -13.27 12.46 -6.81
N PHE A 23 -12.63 11.40 -6.29
CA PHE A 23 -11.44 10.86 -6.91
C PHE A 23 -11.72 10.41 -8.35
N ASP A 24 -11.01 11.04 -9.29
CA ASP A 24 -11.06 10.66 -10.69
C ASP A 24 -10.09 9.51 -10.95
N ILE A 25 -10.65 8.31 -11.16
CA ILE A 25 -9.89 7.12 -11.49
C ILE A 25 -9.08 7.27 -12.79
N ASN A 26 -9.50 8.16 -13.70
CA ASN A 26 -8.79 8.39 -14.95
C ASN A 26 -7.43 9.09 -14.75
N SER A 27 -7.21 9.70 -13.57
CA SER A 27 -5.93 10.28 -13.20
C SER A 27 -4.85 9.21 -12.94
N LEU A 28 -5.24 7.95 -12.73
CA LEU A 28 -4.31 6.87 -12.44
C LEU A 28 -3.83 6.20 -13.73
N ASN A 29 -2.52 6.09 -13.90
CA ASN A 29 -1.94 5.39 -15.05
C ASN A 29 -2.16 3.86 -14.91
N PRO A 30 -2.83 3.20 -15.87
CA PRO A 30 -3.04 1.76 -15.83
C PRO A 30 -1.74 0.94 -15.78
N ASN A 31 -0.64 1.48 -16.32
CA ASN A 31 0.66 0.83 -16.29
C ASN A 31 1.25 0.73 -14.89
N ASP A 32 0.87 1.63 -13.98
CA ASP A 32 1.30 1.64 -12.58
C ASP A 32 0.41 0.74 -11.69
N ILE A 33 -0.74 0.28 -12.19
CA ILE A 33 -1.64 -0.61 -11.45
C ILE A 33 -1.06 -2.02 -11.43
N GLU A 34 -0.95 -2.58 -10.22
CA GLU A 34 -0.56 -3.96 -10.01
C GLU A 34 -1.79 -4.87 -9.93
N SER A 35 -2.74 -4.52 -9.08
CA SER A 35 -3.95 -5.30 -8.86
C SER A 35 -5.10 -4.41 -8.44
N VAL A 36 -6.31 -4.79 -8.84
CA VAL A 36 -7.56 -4.16 -8.40
C VAL A 36 -8.42 -5.21 -7.72
N SER A 37 -8.84 -4.91 -6.50
CA SER A 37 -9.71 -5.76 -5.69
C SER A 37 -10.99 -5.01 -5.38
N VAL A 38 -12.13 -5.65 -5.64
CA VAL A 38 -13.46 -5.06 -5.39
C VAL A 38 -14.07 -5.77 -4.18
N PHE A 39 -14.27 -5.01 -3.13
CA PHE A 39 -14.89 -5.47 -1.89
C PHE A 39 -16.32 -4.98 -1.84
N LYS A 40 -17.25 -5.93 -1.87
CA LYS A 40 -18.69 -5.66 -1.79
C LYS A 40 -19.11 -5.77 -0.33
N GLY A 41 -19.83 -4.78 0.18
CA GLY A 41 -20.40 -4.80 1.52
C GLY A 41 -19.48 -4.27 2.62
N SER A 42 -19.78 -4.64 3.86
CA SER A 42 -19.36 -3.93 5.08
C SER A 42 -17.96 -4.23 5.60
N SER A 43 -17.21 -5.14 4.97
CA SER A 43 -15.91 -5.61 5.49
C SER A 43 -14.87 -4.52 5.71
N TYR A 44 -15.03 -3.36 5.07
CA TYR A 44 -14.12 -2.22 5.16
C TYR A 44 -14.72 -0.97 5.82
N ILE A 45 -15.97 -1.03 6.29
CA ILE A 45 -16.60 0.09 7.01
C ILE A 45 -15.88 0.39 8.33
N ALA A 46 -15.41 -0.64 9.02
CA ALA A 46 -14.69 -0.47 10.29
C ALA A 46 -13.38 0.32 10.12
N GLU A 47 -12.75 0.24 8.95
CA GLU A 47 -11.46 0.88 8.66
C GLU A 47 -11.63 2.24 7.98
N PHE A 48 -12.61 2.38 7.08
CA PHE A 48 -12.78 3.59 6.25
C PHE A 48 -14.10 4.35 6.46
N GLY A 49 -14.93 3.93 7.42
CA GLY A 49 -16.16 4.61 7.82
C GLY A 49 -17.30 4.48 6.81
N ASP A 50 -18.25 5.43 6.90
CA ASP A 50 -19.51 5.39 6.15
C ASP A 50 -19.32 5.40 4.63
N ASN A 51 -18.22 5.98 4.13
CA ASN A 51 -17.91 6.01 2.69
C ASN A 51 -17.64 4.61 2.10
N ALA A 52 -17.28 3.62 2.93
CA ALA A 52 -17.09 2.24 2.52
C ALA A 52 -18.40 1.42 2.52
N LYS A 53 -19.54 1.99 2.93
CA LYS A 53 -20.85 1.30 2.94
C LYS A 53 -21.28 0.82 1.55
N ASN A 54 -20.97 1.59 0.52
CA ASN A 54 -21.30 1.26 -0.87
C ASN A 54 -20.29 0.31 -1.53
N GLY A 55 -19.31 -0.17 -0.76
CA GLY A 55 -18.21 -0.99 -1.24
C GLY A 55 -16.92 -0.22 -1.42
N VAL A 56 -15.82 -0.97 -1.55
CA VAL A 56 -14.47 -0.45 -1.66
C VAL A 56 -13.78 -1.04 -2.87
N ILE A 57 -13.17 -0.19 -3.69
CA ILE A 57 -12.29 -0.59 -4.79
C ILE A 57 -10.87 -0.30 -4.35
N LYS A 58 -10.14 -1.37 -3.99
CA LYS A 58 -8.74 -1.30 -3.59
C LYS A 58 -7.84 -1.47 -4.81
N ILE A 59 -6.91 -0.55 -4.98
CA ILE A 59 -5.93 -0.54 -6.05
C ILE A 59 -4.55 -0.57 -5.40
N VAL A 60 -3.73 -1.54 -5.80
CA VAL A 60 -2.33 -1.62 -5.39
C VAL A 60 -1.47 -1.17 -6.56
N THR A 61 -0.52 -0.27 -6.33
CA THR A 61 0.40 0.18 -7.38
C THR A 61 1.73 -0.59 -7.33
N LYS A 62 2.33 -0.78 -8.50
CA LYS A 62 3.64 -1.46 -8.65
C LYS A 62 4.75 -0.75 -7.88
N LYS A 63 4.60 0.55 -7.61
CA LYS A 63 5.57 1.38 -6.88
C LYS A 63 5.59 1.09 -5.38
N ASN A 64 4.52 0.53 -4.83
CA ASN A 64 4.38 0.27 -3.39
C ASN A 64 5.05 -1.04 -2.93
N LYS A 65 5.55 -1.87 -3.86
CA LYS A 65 6.32 -3.09 -3.55
C LYS A 65 7.72 -2.85 -2.96
N ASN A 66 8.22 -1.61 -2.94
CA ASN A 66 9.52 -1.27 -2.35
C ASN A 66 9.42 -1.01 -0.84
N LYS A 67 9.06 -2.03 -0.04
CA LYS A 67 9.06 -1.92 1.42
C LYS A 67 9.81 -3.06 2.11
N GLU A 68 10.83 -2.60 2.83
CA GLU A 68 11.55 -3.17 3.97
C GLU A 68 12.34 -4.48 3.79
N VAL A 69 13.67 -4.33 3.80
CA VAL A 69 14.61 -5.45 3.92
C VAL A 69 15.12 -5.43 5.36
N VAL A 70 14.64 -6.36 6.18
CA VAL A 70 15.15 -6.57 7.54
C VAL A 70 16.40 -7.44 7.46
N ILE A 71 17.54 -6.93 7.94
CA ILE A 71 18.81 -7.64 7.95
C ILE A 71 19.12 -8.07 9.38
N ILE A 72 18.99 -9.37 9.65
CA ILE A 72 19.39 -9.96 10.92
C ILE A 72 20.82 -10.50 10.73
N GLY A 73 21.82 -9.77 11.24
CA GLY A 73 23.23 -10.15 11.15
C GLY A 73 23.89 -10.26 12.53
N TYR A 74 24.72 -11.29 12.74
CA TYR A 74 25.57 -11.42 13.92
C TYR A 74 26.96 -10.86 13.59
N LYS A 75 27.35 -9.74 14.22
CA LYS A 75 28.67 -9.11 14.01
C LYS A 75 29.69 -9.73 14.97
N SER A 76 30.67 -10.49 14.46
CA SER A 76 31.68 -11.18 15.28
C SER A 76 33.00 -10.42 15.43
N LYS A 77 33.33 -9.45 14.56
CA LYS A 77 34.41 -8.45 14.75
C LYS A 77 34.05 -7.12 14.10
N GLU A 78 34.67 -6.04 14.56
CA GLU A 78 34.30 -4.65 14.26
C GLU A 78 34.33 -4.26 12.76
N SER A 79 34.94 -5.09 11.90
CA SER A 79 35.27 -4.78 10.50
C SER A 79 34.64 -5.70 9.44
N ASP A 80 33.66 -6.54 9.77
CA ASP A 80 32.99 -7.37 8.76
C ASP A 80 31.86 -6.59 8.06
N SER A 81 31.93 -6.51 6.73
CA SER A 81 30.95 -5.83 5.88
C SER A 81 29.86 -6.80 5.42
N VAL A 82 28.59 -6.53 5.75
CA VAL A 82 27.44 -7.30 5.21
C VAL A 82 27.09 -6.73 3.83
N LYS A 83 27.23 -7.54 2.77
CA LYS A 83 26.84 -7.15 1.41
C LYS A 83 25.37 -7.45 1.16
N VAL A 84 24.59 -6.42 0.84
CA VAL A 84 23.15 -6.52 0.59
C VAL A 84 22.90 -6.19 -0.87
N ASN A 85 22.32 -7.11 -1.63
CA ASN A 85 22.02 -6.89 -3.04
C ASN A 85 20.50 -6.88 -3.23
N THR A 86 19.93 -5.70 -3.47
CA THR A 86 18.49 -5.52 -3.65
C THR A 86 18.21 -4.97 -5.05
N LYS A 87 17.25 -5.58 -5.77
CA LYS A 87 16.80 -5.12 -7.09
C LYS A 87 15.86 -3.89 -7.05
N GLY A 88 15.67 -3.28 -5.89
CA GLY A 88 14.82 -2.10 -5.68
C GLY A 88 15.47 -1.06 -4.78
N ALA A 89 14.88 0.14 -4.72
CA ALA A 89 15.36 1.21 -3.84
C ALA A 89 15.11 0.83 -2.38
N ILE A 90 16.18 0.63 -1.61
CA ILE A 90 16.13 0.34 -0.19
C ILE A 90 15.77 1.63 0.54
N LYS A 91 14.72 1.60 1.37
CA LYS A 91 14.31 2.79 2.13
C LYS A 91 14.94 2.88 3.52
N GLU A 92 15.17 1.76 4.20
CA GLU A 92 15.83 1.72 5.51
C GLU A 92 16.36 0.32 5.80
N VAL A 93 17.45 0.23 6.57
CA VAL A 93 18.05 -1.03 7.03
C VAL A 93 18.16 -0.96 8.55
N THR A 94 17.34 -1.74 9.25
CA THR A 94 17.40 -1.87 10.71
C THR A 94 18.21 -3.11 11.08
N VAL A 95 19.28 -2.93 11.85
CA VAL A 95 20.10 -4.02 12.37
C VAL A 95 19.75 -4.25 13.84
N THR A 96 18.94 -5.26 14.12
CA THR A 96 18.65 -5.70 15.50
C THR A 96 19.76 -6.64 15.98
N GLY A 97 20.75 -6.07 16.69
CA GLY A 97 21.81 -6.84 17.34
C GLY A 97 21.35 -7.46 18.67
N TYR A 98 21.86 -8.66 18.98
CA TYR A 98 21.71 -9.28 20.31
C TYR A 98 22.73 -8.71 21.30
N LYS A 99 22.27 -8.38 22.51
CA LYS A 99 23.12 -7.96 23.63
C LYS A 99 23.83 -9.18 24.23
N LYS A 100 25.16 -9.05 24.36
CA LYS A 100 26.21 -9.96 24.85
C LYS A 100 25.78 -11.29 25.48
#